data_AF-A0A920T6H1-F1
#
_entry.id   AF-A0A920T6H1-F1
#
_cell.length_a   1.000
_cell.length_b   1.000
_cell.length_c   1.000
_cell.angle_alpha   90.00
_cell.angle_beta   90.00
_cell.angle_gamma   90.00
#
_symmetry.space_group_name_H-M   'P 1'
#
loop_
_entity.id
_entity.type
_entity.pdbx_description
1 polymer ?
#
loop_
_entity_poly.entity_id
_entity_poly.type
_entity_poly.pdbx_seq_one_letter_code
_entity_poly.pdbx_strand_id
1 'polypeptide(L)'
;MIISRKDWGARDPKSGYSNHPYYDKMTLHHAAGWGATTLTEGKAAVKSIQEFHQDGRGWSDIGYHFVVDMGGNIYQGRPETVLGAHVGGANTGNVGVCILGCYHPPATNLPCNDEMTYETEKSLIHLYAWISDTYGVEPKVLKGHRDYFGNTSCPGDNVWGMLPELRSEIALFILYGDQPTRFALFQNYPNPFNSSTTLHYDLPEASQVKITIYDILGKEVIQLINQEQNYGYKKIVWNGENKNGHVVAPGIYLYKAELGSLIEIKKMILLK
;
A
#
# COMPACT_ATOMS: atom_id res chain seq x y z
N MET A 1 -11.59 4.27 7.71
CA MET A 1 -12.00 3.90 9.09
C MET A 1 -10.88 3.06 9.69
N ILE A 2 -10.47 3.34 10.94
CA ILE A 2 -9.39 2.60 11.61
C ILE A 2 -10.00 1.44 12.40
N ILE A 3 -9.47 0.23 12.23
CA ILE A 3 -9.85 -0.97 12.98
C ILE A 3 -9.19 -0.90 14.34
N SER A 4 -10.01 -0.80 15.39
CA SER A 4 -9.51 -0.63 16.74
C SER A 4 -8.78 -1.88 17.25
N ARG A 5 -7.96 -1.69 18.28
CA ARG A 5 -7.32 -2.80 19.03
C ARG A 5 -8.31 -3.89 19.44
N LYS A 6 -9.49 -3.49 19.91
CA LYS A 6 -10.55 -4.43 20.29
C LYS A 6 -11.05 -5.24 19.08
N ASP A 7 -11.23 -4.60 17.93
CA ASP A 7 -11.84 -5.22 16.75
C ASP A 7 -10.94 -6.22 16.04
N TRP A 8 -9.62 -6.06 16.11
CA TRP A 8 -8.67 -7.06 15.60
C TRP A 8 -8.22 -8.07 16.66
N GLY A 9 -8.64 -7.92 17.91
CA GLY A 9 -8.37 -8.86 18.98
C GLY A 9 -6.98 -8.71 19.61
N ALA A 10 -6.55 -7.47 19.82
CA ALA A 10 -5.29 -7.14 20.48
C ALA A 10 -5.19 -7.70 21.89
N ARG A 11 -4.02 -8.23 22.24
CA ARG A 11 -3.63 -8.42 23.64
C ARG A 11 -3.32 -7.08 24.30
N ASP A 12 -3.39 -7.07 25.62
CA ASP A 12 -2.92 -5.93 26.41
C ASP A 12 -1.39 -5.78 26.30
N PRO A 13 -0.85 -4.56 26.43
CA PRO A 13 0.59 -4.36 26.55
C PRO A 13 1.14 -5.03 27.80
N LYS A 14 2.35 -5.62 27.70
CA LYS A 14 3.04 -6.28 28.82
C LYS A 14 3.55 -5.29 29.87
N SER A 15 3.70 -4.02 29.53
CA SER A 15 4.09 -2.94 30.44
C SER A 15 3.56 -1.59 29.98
N GLY A 16 3.54 -0.60 30.89
CA GLY A 16 3.08 0.75 30.59
C GLY A 16 3.89 1.42 29.48
N TYR A 17 3.26 2.38 28.79
CA TYR A 17 3.92 3.15 27.74
C TYR A 17 4.52 4.47 28.26
N SER A 18 5.41 5.05 27.46
CA SER A 18 5.88 6.43 27.62
C SER A 18 5.25 7.30 26.54
N ASN A 19 4.83 8.53 26.88
CA ASN A 19 4.21 9.44 25.92
C ASN A 19 5.25 10.06 24.98
N HIS A 20 4.84 10.42 23.76
CA HIS A 20 5.62 11.34 22.93
C HIS A 20 5.64 12.72 23.58
N PRO A 21 6.80 13.38 23.71
CA PRO A 21 6.88 14.76 24.18
C PRO A 21 6.58 15.80 23.07
N TYR A 22 6.67 15.41 21.81
CA TYR A 22 6.44 16.23 20.61
C TYR A 22 6.27 15.30 19.40
N TYR A 23 6.00 15.86 18.21
CA TYR A 23 5.93 15.13 16.94
C TYR A 23 6.75 15.85 15.87
N ASP A 24 7.64 15.13 15.20
CA ASP A 24 8.52 15.70 14.16
C ASP A 24 8.94 14.66 13.09
N LYS A 25 8.49 13.41 13.22
CA LYS A 25 8.89 12.29 12.35
C LYS A 25 7.70 11.42 12.01
N MET A 26 7.73 10.89 10.79
CA MET A 26 6.84 9.85 10.32
C MET A 26 7.69 8.78 9.63
N THR A 27 7.41 7.50 9.87
CA THR A 27 8.20 6.42 9.28
C THR A 27 7.31 5.33 8.68
N LEU A 28 7.54 5.05 7.40
CA LEU A 28 6.96 3.91 6.70
C LEU A 28 7.86 2.69 6.83
N HIS A 29 7.24 1.59 7.23
CA HIS A 29 7.82 0.27 7.34
C HIS A 29 7.08 -0.71 6.45
N HIS A 30 7.68 -1.87 6.19
CA HIS A 30 6.96 -3.04 5.70
C HIS A 30 7.12 -4.22 6.65
N ALA A 31 6.22 -5.19 6.57
CA ALA A 31 6.23 -6.35 7.43
C ALA A 31 7.25 -7.43 7.03
N ALA A 32 7.80 -7.35 5.82
CA ALA A 32 8.86 -8.23 5.31
C ALA A 32 8.49 -9.73 5.35
N GLY A 33 7.23 -10.07 5.04
CA GLY A 33 6.79 -11.47 4.91
C GLY A 33 5.37 -11.75 5.38
N TRP A 34 4.81 -10.93 6.28
CA TRP A 34 3.37 -10.98 6.58
C TRP A 34 2.59 -10.18 5.54
N GLY A 35 1.76 -10.84 4.75
CA GLY A 35 0.83 -10.22 3.79
C GLY A 35 -0.63 -10.52 4.15
N ALA A 36 -1.55 -9.65 3.76
CA ALA A 36 -2.99 -9.89 3.87
C ALA A 36 -3.76 -9.09 2.83
N THR A 37 -4.77 -9.72 2.25
CA THR A 37 -5.58 -9.19 1.16
C THR A 37 -7.03 -8.93 1.59
N THR A 38 -7.44 -9.60 2.67
CA THR A 38 -8.77 -9.47 3.26
C THR A 38 -8.69 -8.98 4.71
N LEU A 39 -9.78 -8.41 5.21
CA LEU A 39 -9.89 -7.99 6.61
C LEU A 39 -9.61 -9.15 7.59
N THR A 40 -10.08 -10.36 7.30
CA THR A 40 -9.88 -11.53 8.16
C THR A 40 -8.40 -11.91 8.23
N GLU A 41 -7.73 -11.96 7.08
CA GLU A 41 -6.29 -12.21 7.00
C GLU A 41 -5.50 -11.11 7.70
N GLY A 42 -5.88 -9.84 7.51
CA GLY A 42 -5.15 -8.71 8.09
C GLY A 42 -5.26 -8.66 9.61
N LYS A 43 -6.44 -8.95 10.18
CA LYS A 43 -6.59 -9.13 11.64
C LYS A 43 -5.67 -10.24 12.17
N ALA A 44 -5.62 -11.38 11.47
CA ALA A 44 -4.75 -12.49 11.85
C ALA A 44 -3.26 -12.11 11.76
N ALA A 45 -2.84 -11.45 10.68
CA ALA A 45 -1.46 -11.01 10.47
C ALA A 45 -1.01 -10.00 11.53
N VAL A 46 -1.83 -8.97 11.83
CA VAL A 46 -1.53 -7.97 12.87
C VAL A 46 -1.40 -8.63 14.25
N LYS A 47 -2.27 -9.60 14.56
CA LYS A 47 -2.17 -10.40 15.78
C LYS A 47 -0.85 -11.18 15.82
N SER A 48 -0.48 -11.89 14.75
CA SER A 48 0.80 -12.61 14.68
C SER A 48 2.02 -11.69 14.84
N ILE A 49 1.96 -10.47 14.30
CA ILE A 49 3.02 -9.47 14.49
C ILE A 49 3.09 -9.03 15.97
N GLN A 50 1.95 -8.78 16.63
CA GLN A 50 1.93 -8.46 18.06
C GLN A 50 2.53 -9.60 18.89
N GLU A 51 2.13 -10.83 18.62
CA GLU A 51 2.63 -12.03 19.30
C GLU A 51 4.13 -12.19 19.11
N PHE A 52 4.63 -12.05 17.89
CA PHE A 52 6.07 -12.10 17.63
C PHE A 52 6.84 -10.99 18.37
N HIS A 53 6.31 -9.76 18.41
CA HIS A 53 6.94 -8.67 19.15
C HIS A 53 6.94 -8.90 20.66
N GLN A 54 5.82 -9.36 21.22
CA GLN A 54 5.68 -9.57 22.66
C GLN A 54 6.42 -10.82 23.14
N ASP A 55 6.22 -11.96 22.47
CA ASP A 55 6.69 -13.27 22.91
C ASP A 55 8.05 -13.62 22.31
N GLY A 56 8.32 -13.18 21.07
CA GLY A 56 9.60 -13.40 20.39
C GLY A 56 10.67 -12.35 20.72
N ARG A 57 10.30 -11.06 20.77
CA ARG A 57 11.27 -9.95 21.02
C ARG A 57 11.21 -9.39 22.44
N GLY A 58 10.26 -9.81 23.26
CA GLY A 58 10.09 -9.30 24.63
C GLY A 58 9.62 -7.84 24.70
N TRP A 59 9.06 -7.30 23.62
CA TRP A 59 8.56 -5.94 23.60
C TRP A 59 7.24 -5.84 24.39
N SER A 60 6.92 -4.64 24.88
CA SER A 60 5.65 -4.43 25.58
C SER A 60 4.45 -4.73 24.69
N ASP A 61 4.51 -4.36 23.42
CA ASP A 61 3.40 -4.46 22.47
C ASP A 61 3.94 -4.43 21.03
N ILE A 62 3.06 -4.56 20.04
CA ILE A 62 3.37 -4.34 18.62
C ILE A 62 4.19 -3.06 18.43
N GLY A 63 5.26 -3.09 17.63
CA GLY A 63 6.19 -1.96 17.56
C GLY A 63 5.64 -0.70 16.85
N TYR A 64 4.64 -0.87 15.98
CA TYR A 64 4.09 0.18 15.13
C TYR A 64 2.86 0.84 15.75
N HIS A 65 2.56 2.06 15.31
CA HIS A 65 1.35 2.78 15.70
C HIS A 65 0.17 2.41 14.80
N PHE A 66 0.45 2.17 13.52
CA PHE A 66 -0.54 1.67 12.56
C PHE A 66 0.03 0.56 11.72
N VAL A 67 -0.84 -0.34 11.28
CA VAL A 67 -0.54 -1.34 10.24
C VAL A 67 -1.55 -1.18 9.12
N VAL A 68 -1.14 -1.32 7.86
CA VAL A 68 -2.03 -1.23 6.67
C VAL A 68 -1.89 -2.49 5.84
N ASP A 69 -3.00 -3.14 5.47
CA ASP A 69 -2.98 -4.32 4.60
C ASP A 69 -3.17 -3.99 3.12
N MET A 70 -3.02 -5.00 2.24
CA MET A 70 -3.11 -4.81 0.78
C MET A 70 -4.54 -4.49 0.29
N GLY A 71 -5.54 -4.69 1.15
CA GLY A 71 -6.92 -4.27 0.93
C GLY A 71 -7.21 -2.86 1.42
N GLY A 72 -6.19 -2.12 1.89
CA GLY A 72 -6.33 -0.76 2.40
C GLY A 72 -6.91 -0.67 3.82
N ASN A 73 -7.05 -1.77 4.55
CA ASN A 73 -7.53 -1.70 5.93
C ASN A 73 -6.44 -1.16 6.84
N ILE A 74 -6.78 -0.20 7.70
CA ILE A 74 -5.86 0.41 8.66
C ILE A 74 -6.16 -0.16 10.06
N TYR A 75 -5.16 -0.77 10.70
CA TYR A 75 -5.24 -1.38 12.02
C TYR A 75 -4.50 -0.51 13.05
N GLN A 76 -5.15 -0.25 14.18
CA GLN A 76 -4.52 0.46 15.28
C GLN A 76 -3.52 -0.46 16.01
N GLY A 77 -2.25 -0.06 16.03
CA GLY A 77 -1.19 -0.67 16.83
C GLY A 77 -1.13 -0.03 18.22
N ARG A 78 0.05 0.47 18.62
CA ARG A 78 0.16 1.33 19.80
C ARG A 78 -0.62 2.63 19.58
N PRO A 79 -1.17 3.24 20.64
CA PRO A 79 -1.65 4.62 20.53
C PRO A 79 -0.55 5.52 19.95
N GLU A 80 -0.88 6.31 18.93
CA GLU A 80 0.04 7.27 18.32
C GLU A 80 0.50 8.39 19.27
N THR A 81 -0.09 8.46 20.47
CA THR A 81 0.33 9.31 21.59
C THR A 81 1.50 8.78 22.41
N VAL A 82 1.89 7.52 22.21
CA VAL A 82 2.96 6.87 22.98
C VAL A 82 4.12 6.41 22.11
N LEU A 83 5.29 6.22 22.70
CA LEU A 83 6.48 5.77 21.98
C LEU A 83 6.26 4.39 21.32
N GLY A 84 6.59 4.35 20.03
CA GLY A 84 6.75 3.12 19.26
C GLY A 84 7.97 2.31 19.68
N ALA A 85 8.14 1.15 19.04
CA ALA A 85 9.36 0.36 19.07
C ALA A 85 9.78 -0.05 17.65
N HIS A 86 9.65 0.87 16.70
CA HIS A 86 9.78 0.59 15.26
C HIS A 86 11.08 1.11 14.65
N VAL A 87 11.68 2.18 15.19
CA VAL A 87 13.04 2.63 14.83
C VAL A 87 13.89 2.82 16.09
N GLY A 88 14.76 1.87 16.41
CA GLY A 88 15.64 1.94 17.58
C GLY A 88 16.51 3.21 17.54
N GLY A 89 16.45 4.04 18.59
CA GLY A 89 17.17 5.33 18.63
C GLY A 89 16.42 6.51 17.98
N ALA A 90 15.27 6.28 17.32
CA ALA A 90 14.49 7.36 16.70
C ALA A 90 12.96 7.21 16.89
N ASN A 91 12.51 6.54 17.96
CA ASN A 91 11.09 6.40 18.26
C ASN A 91 10.44 7.69 18.79
N THR A 92 11.19 8.56 19.48
CA THR A 92 10.66 9.81 20.07
C THR A 92 10.21 10.79 18.99
N GLY A 93 8.94 11.21 19.06
CA GLY A 93 8.27 12.08 18.10
C GLY A 93 7.98 11.44 16.75
N ASN A 94 8.06 10.10 16.67
CA ASN A 94 7.99 9.35 15.42
C ASN A 94 6.76 8.45 15.33
N VAL A 95 5.81 8.82 14.49
CA VAL A 95 4.65 7.97 14.16
C VAL A 95 5.06 6.96 13.11
N GLY A 96 4.86 5.69 13.41
CA GLY A 96 5.34 4.56 12.62
C GLY A 96 4.18 3.77 12.05
N VAL A 97 4.16 3.65 10.72
CA VAL A 97 3.16 2.88 9.97
C VAL A 97 3.86 1.72 9.29
N CYS A 98 3.30 0.52 9.39
CA CYS A 98 3.82 -0.67 8.71
C CYS A 98 2.83 -1.16 7.66
N ILE A 99 3.26 -1.37 6.42
CA ILE A 99 2.44 -2.05 5.42
C ILE A 99 2.70 -3.56 5.44
N LEU A 100 1.63 -4.34 5.37
CA LEU A 100 1.74 -5.79 5.16
C LEU A 100 2.22 -6.06 3.72
N GLY A 101 3.05 -7.08 3.57
CA GLY A 101 3.72 -7.47 2.34
C GLY A 101 5.25 -7.43 2.45
N CYS A 102 5.89 -7.79 1.35
CA CYS A 102 7.34 -7.88 1.20
C CYS A 102 7.77 -7.24 -0.12
N TYR A 103 8.51 -6.12 -0.04
CA TYR A 103 8.68 -5.15 -1.12
C TYR A 103 10.15 -4.91 -1.52
N HIS A 104 11.04 -5.87 -1.28
CA HIS A 104 12.42 -5.82 -1.76
C HIS A 104 12.83 -7.15 -2.39
N PRO A 105 13.64 -7.16 -3.46
CA PRO A 105 14.18 -8.37 -4.06
C PRO A 105 14.80 -9.33 -3.02
N PRO A 106 14.86 -10.64 -3.34
CA PRO A 106 15.06 -11.67 -2.35
C PRO A 106 16.33 -11.45 -1.52
N ALA A 107 16.14 -11.20 -0.22
CA ALA A 107 17.19 -11.34 0.78
C ALA A 107 17.32 -12.80 1.27
N THR A 108 16.33 -13.65 0.93
CA THR A 108 16.25 -15.07 1.25
C THR A 108 15.67 -15.84 0.04
N ASN A 109 15.52 -17.16 0.16
CA ASN A 109 14.89 -17.99 -0.89
C ASN A 109 13.36 -17.81 -1.02
N LEU A 110 12.75 -16.97 -0.19
CA LEU A 110 11.32 -16.68 -0.26
C LEU A 110 11.07 -15.49 -1.21
N PRO A 111 10.06 -15.57 -2.09
CA PRO A 111 9.68 -14.45 -2.94
C PRO A 111 9.28 -13.25 -2.09
N CYS A 112 9.87 -12.09 -2.40
CA CYS A 112 9.64 -10.80 -1.75
C CYS A 112 9.61 -9.75 -2.87
N ASN A 113 8.47 -9.60 -3.51
CA ASN A 113 8.35 -8.76 -4.70
C ASN A 113 6.92 -8.28 -4.88
N ASP A 114 6.23 -8.07 -3.77
CA ASP A 114 4.91 -7.46 -3.76
C ASP A 114 5.01 -6.04 -4.32
N GLU A 115 3.91 -5.60 -4.91
CA GLU A 115 3.71 -4.23 -5.37
C GLU A 115 2.66 -3.56 -4.50
N MET A 116 2.82 -2.27 -4.22
CA MET A 116 1.85 -1.53 -3.43
C MET A 116 0.53 -1.45 -4.20
N THR A 117 -0.56 -1.84 -3.54
CA THR A 117 -1.88 -1.76 -4.14
C THR A 117 -2.41 -0.34 -4.08
N TYR A 118 -3.33 0.00 -4.99
CA TYR A 118 -4.07 1.26 -4.96
C TYR A 118 -4.72 1.51 -3.59
N GLU A 119 -5.33 0.48 -2.99
CA GLU A 119 -6.00 0.61 -1.69
C GLU A 119 -5.01 0.88 -0.54
N THR A 120 -3.82 0.26 -0.57
CA THR A 120 -2.74 0.57 0.39
C THR A 120 -2.28 2.02 0.24
N GLU A 121 -1.97 2.46 -0.98
CA GLU A 121 -1.50 3.83 -1.24
C GLU A 121 -2.53 4.86 -0.80
N LYS A 122 -3.80 4.67 -1.16
CA LYS A 122 -4.90 5.54 -0.73
C LYS A 122 -4.98 5.62 0.79
N SER A 123 -4.92 4.48 1.49
CA SER A 123 -4.96 4.47 2.95
C SER A 123 -3.73 5.12 3.59
N LEU A 124 -2.54 4.99 3.00
CA LEU A 124 -1.35 5.70 3.47
C LEU A 124 -1.50 7.22 3.31
N ILE A 125 -1.99 7.69 2.16
CA ILE A 125 -2.22 9.13 1.91
C ILE A 125 -3.18 9.70 2.96
N HIS A 126 -4.34 9.06 3.15
CA HIS A 126 -5.35 9.49 4.13
C HIS A 126 -4.80 9.45 5.56
N LEU A 127 -4.08 8.39 5.92
CA LEU A 127 -3.53 8.23 7.26
C LEU A 127 -2.46 9.28 7.57
N TYR A 128 -1.51 9.48 6.66
CA TYR A 128 -0.45 10.47 6.87
C TYR A 128 -0.93 11.90 6.76
N ALA A 129 -1.95 12.19 5.95
CA ALA A 129 -2.61 13.48 5.95
C ALA A 129 -3.27 13.76 7.30
N TRP A 130 -4.00 12.79 7.86
CA TRP A 130 -4.58 12.90 9.20
C TRP A 130 -3.52 13.08 10.29
N ILE A 131 -2.40 12.34 10.24
CA ILE A 131 -1.28 12.53 11.18
C ILE A 131 -0.70 13.94 11.05
N SER A 132 -0.52 14.42 9.82
CA SER A 132 0.04 15.75 9.54
C SER A 132 -0.84 16.86 10.11
N ASP A 133 -2.16 16.78 9.87
CA ASP A 133 -3.15 17.72 10.39
C ASP A 133 -3.26 17.67 11.92
N THR A 134 -3.33 16.47 12.49
CA THR A 134 -3.53 16.27 13.94
C THR A 134 -2.34 16.73 14.77
N TYR A 135 -1.12 16.52 14.29
CA TYR A 135 0.11 16.73 15.06
C TYR A 135 0.99 17.87 14.53
N GLY A 136 0.57 18.59 13.49
CA GLY A 136 1.32 19.69 12.91
C GLY A 136 2.65 19.27 12.27
N VAL A 137 2.70 18.06 11.71
CA VAL A 137 3.92 17.49 11.11
C VAL A 137 3.83 17.59 9.60
N GLU A 138 4.83 18.19 8.95
CA GLU A 138 4.82 18.30 7.49
C GLU A 138 5.07 16.95 6.78
N PRO A 139 4.39 16.64 5.67
CA PRO A 139 4.59 15.40 4.92
C PRO A 139 6.05 15.14 4.52
N LYS A 140 6.85 16.19 4.30
CA LYS A 140 8.26 16.09 3.91
C LYS A 140 9.13 15.29 4.89
N VAL A 141 8.71 15.15 6.16
CA VAL A 141 9.48 14.39 7.16
C VAL A 141 9.25 12.87 7.07
N LEU A 142 8.28 12.41 6.27
CA LEU A 142 8.01 11.00 6.07
C LEU A 142 9.26 10.30 5.53
N LYS A 143 9.79 9.31 6.25
CA LYS A 143 10.98 8.55 5.89
C LYS A 143 10.67 7.07 5.77
N GLY A 144 11.47 6.35 5.01
CA GLY A 144 11.58 4.89 5.15
C GLY A 144 12.44 4.56 6.37
N HIS A 145 12.24 3.40 6.98
CA HIS A 145 13.10 2.95 8.09
C HIS A 145 14.60 2.99 7.72
N ARG A 146 14.95 2.64 6.47
CA ARG A 146 16.33 2.68 5.98
C ARG A 146 16.97 4.07 6.02
N ASP A 147 16.20 5.15 6.00
CA ASP A 147 16.71 6.54 5.97
C ASP A 147 17.31 7.01 7.31
N TYR A 148 17.21 6.20 8.37
CA TYR A 148 17.74 6.55 9.69
C TYR A 148 19.19 6.14 9.87
N PHE A 149 19.46 4.83 10.00
CA PHE A 149 20.78 4.30 10.31
C PHE A 149 21.37 3.41 9.21
N GLY A 150 20.69 3.25 8.07
CA GLY A 150 21.18 2.47 6.93
C GLY A 150 21.28 0.95 7.14
N ASN A 151 20.85 0.43 8.28
CA ASN A 151 21.06 -0.97 8.68
C ASN A 151 19.87 -1.89 8.36
N THR A 152 18.96 -1.46 7.49
CA THR A 152 17.76 -2.23 7.14
C THR A 152 17.34 -1.97 5.70
N SER A 153 16.76 -2.99 5.07
CA SER A 153 16.09 -2.86 3.77
C SER A 153 14.66 -2.34 3.88
N CYS A 154 14.11 -2.13 5.07
CA CYS A 154 12.75 -1.62 5.26
C CYS A 154 12.62 -0.17 4.77
N PRO A 155 11.57 0.24 4.03
CA PRO A 155 10.30 -0.45 3.73
C PRO A 155 10.31 -1.30 2.44
N GLY A 156 11.48 -1.62 1.90
CA GLY A 156 11.67 -2.31 0.64
C GLY A 156 12.03 -1.36 -0.49
N ASP A 157 12.71 -1.84 -1.53
CA ASP A 157 13.23 -0.99 -2.63
C ASP A 157 12.09 -0.34 -3.42
N ASN A 158 11.04 -1.12 -3.72
CA ASN A 158 9.89 -0.63 -4.47
C ASN A 158 9.17 0.50 -3.71
N VAL A 159 8.94 0.31 -2.42
CA VAL A 159 8.22 1.26 -1.56
C VAL A 159 9.08 2.47 -1.23
N TRP A 160 10.38 2.28 -1.01
CA TRP A 160 11.29 3.37 -0.74
C TRP A 160 11.38 4.34 -1.92
N GLY A 161 11.40 3.81 -3.15
CA GLY A 161 11.37 4.63 -4.38
C GLY A 161 10.11 5.50 -4.52
N MET A 162 8.99 5.10 -3.91
CA MET A 162 7.72 5.82 -3.95
C MET A 162 7.62 6.95 -2.91
N LEU A 163 8.54 7.04 -1.94
CA LEU A 163 8.44 8.03 -0.85
C LEU A 163 8.36 9.49 -1.32
N PRO A 164 9.12 9.96 -2.35
CA PRO A 164 8.99 11.32 -2.84
C PRO A 164 7.60 11.63 -3.40
N GLU A 165 7.02 10.68 -4.12
CA GLU A 165 5.67 10.79 -4.68
C GLU A 165 4.62 10.77 -3.57
N LEU A 166 4.71 9.83 -2.62
CA LEU A 166 3.83 9.78 -1.46
C LEU A 166 3.82 11.10 -0.66
N ARG A 167 4.98 11.70 -0.41
CA ARG A 167 5.07 13.02 0.27
C ARG A 167 4.31 14.10 -0.50
N SER A 168 4.42 14.09 -1.83
CA SER A 168 3.76 15.05 -2.70
C SER A 168 2.24 14.84 -2.68
N GLU A 169 1.79 13.59 -2.80
CA GLU A 169 0.37 13.24 -2.76
C GLU A 169 -0.28 13.52 -1.41
N ILE A 170 0.41 13.26 -0.29
CA ILE A 170 -0.09 13.64 1.04
C ILE A 170 -0.26 15.16 1.12
N ALA A 171 0.73 15.93 0.65
CA ALA A 171 0.65 17.40 0.66
C ALA A 171 -0.50 17.92 -0.22
N LEU A 172 -0.68 17.33 -1.40
CA LEU A 172 -1.77 17.68 -2.32
C LEU A 172 -3.14 17.30 -1.76
N PHE A 173 -3.27 16.13 -1.12
CA PHE A 173 -4.50 15.71 -0.45
C PHE A 173 -4.89 16.68 0.69
N ILE A 174 -3.92 17.17 1.47
CA ILE A 174 -4.18 18.19 2.50
C ILE A 174 -4.75 19.48 1.90
N LEU A 175 -4.30 19.87 0.69
CA LEU A 175 -4.71 21.12 0.04
C LEU A 175 -6.02 21.00 -0.74
N TYR A 176 -6.23 19.87 -1.42
CA TYR A 176 -7.28 19.70 -2.42
C TYR A 176 -8.28 18.59 -2.10
N GLY A 177 -8.04 17.81 -1.05
CA GLY A 177 -8.88 16.68 -0.64
C GLY A 177 -8.74 15.44 -1.52
N ASP A 178 -9.79 14.61 -1.56
CA ASP A 178 -9.85 13.33 -2.28
C ASP A 178 -10.11 13.56 -3.78
N GLN A 179 -9.16 14.23 -4.46
CA GLN A 179 -9.14 14.42 -5.91
C GLN A 179 -7.80 13.96 -6.49
N PRO A 180 -7.80 13.19 -7.59
CA PRO A 180 -6.55 12.83 -8.26
C PRO A 180 -5.87 14.07 -8.81
N THR A 181 -4.55 14.14 -8.64
CA THR A 181 -3.74 15.29 -9.07
C THR A 181 -2.81 14.97 -10.23
N ARG A 182 -2.76 13.69 -10.63
CA ARG A 182 -1.94 13.19 -11.73
C ARG A 182 -2.65 12.06 -12.48
N PHE A 183 -2.24 11.84 -13.72
CA PHE A 183 -2.52 10.57 -14.38
C PHE A 183 -1.66 9.50 -13.71
N ALA A 184 -2.28 8.39 -13.30
CA ALA A 184 -1.57 7.25 -12.75
C ALA A 184 -2.21 5.94 -13.20
N LEU A 185 -1.39 4.92 -13.45
CA LEU A 185 -1.81 3.55 -13.62
C LEU A 185 -1.22 2.72 -12.48
N PHE A 186 -2.07 1.99 -11.77
CA PHE A 186 -1.62 1.12 -10.67
C PHE A 186 -1.43 -0.31 -11.16
N GLN A 187 -0.63 -1.09 -10.44
CA GLN A 187 -0.55 -2.52 -10.69
C GLN A 187 -1.91 -3.16 -10.45
N ASN A 188 -2.32 -4.06 -11.36
CA ASN A 188 -3.57 -4.77 -11.23
C ASN A 188 -3.59 -5.57 -9.93
N TYR A 189 -4.74 -5.63 -9.27
CA TYR A 189 -4.88 -6.38 -8.04
C TYR A 189 -6.18 -7.21 -8.03
N PRO A 190 -6.12 -8.50 -7.66
CA PRO A 190 -4.92 -9.26 -7.33
C PRO A 190 -4.00 -9.50 -8.55
N ASN A 191 -2.71 -9.73 -8.30
CA ASN A 191 -1.73 -10.19 -9.29
C ASN A 191 -0.67 -11.07 -8.61
N PRO A 192 -0.56 -12.38 -8.93
CA PRO A 192 -1.40 -13.13 -9.89
C PRO A 192 -2.88 -13.21 -9.49
N PHE A 193 -3.76 -13.57 -10.44
CA PHE A 193 -5.20 -13.69 -10.21
C PHE A 193 -5.80 -14.95 -10.87
N ASN A 194 -6.94 -15.46 -10.36
CA ASN A 194 -7.56 -16.70 -10.86
C ASN A 194 -8.72 -16.46 -11.85
N SER A 195 -9.62 -15.54 -11.54
CA SER A 195 -10.86 -15.32 -12.32
C SER A 195 -11.03 -13.89 -12.79
N SER A 196 -10.67 -12.92 -11.95
CA SER A 196 -10.73 -11.52 -12.31
C SER A 196 -9.65 -10.71 -11.60
N THR A 197 -9.31 -9.58 -12.20
CA THR A 197 -8.42 -8.58 -11.61
C THR A 197 -8.97 -7.20 -11.89
N THR A 198 -8.63 -6.25 -11.02
CA THR A 198 -9.05 -4.86 -11.15
C THR A 198 -7.86 -4.00 -11.56
N LEU A 199 -8.05 -3.19 -12.59
CA LEU A 199 -7.12 -2.16 -13.03
C LEU A 199 -7.59 -0.82 -12.46
N HIS A 200 -6.81 -0.22 -11.57
CA HIS A 200 -7.06 1.11 -11.04
C HIS A 200 -6.26 2.15 -11.82
N TYR A 201 -6.84 3.33 -12.02
CA TYR A 201 -6.19 4.46 -12.66
C TYR A 201 -6.81 5.79 -12.26
N ASP A 202 -5.99 6.84 -12.32
CA ASP A 202 -6.34 8.18 -11.89
C ASP A 202 -6.41 9.13 -13.07
N LEU A 203 -7.43 10.00 -13.05
CA LEU A 203 -7.65 11.04 -14.06
C LEU A 203 -7.80 12.40 -13.35
N PRO A 204 -6.81 13.31 -13.43
CA PRO A 204 -6.89 14.63 -12.80
C PRO A 204 -7.88 15.55 -13.51
N GLU A 205 -8.19 15.26 -14.78
CA GLU A 205 -9.14 15.98 -15.62
C GLU A 205 -9.91 15.01 -16.51
N ALA A 206 -10.96 15.49 -17.18
CA ALA A 206 -11.66 14.68 -18.16
C ALA A 206 -10.71 14.32 -19.32
N SER A 207 -10.69 13.07 -19.75
CA SER A 207 -9.70 12.59 -20.72
C SER A 207 -10.20 11.38 -21.51
N GLN A 208 -9.68 11.21 -22.72
CA GLN A 208 -9.83 9.97 -23.46
C GLN A 208 -9.06 8.85 -22.74
N VAL A 209 -9.75 7.75 -22.47
CA VAL A 209 -9.19 6.56 -21.81
C VAL A 209 -9.29 5.38 -22.76
N LYS A 210 -8.16 4.73 -23.02
CA LYS A 210 -8.10 3.47 -23.75
C LYS A 210 -7.27 2.45 -22.98
N ILE A 211 -7.87 1.30 -22.68
CA ILE A 211 -7.17 0.20 -22.02
C ILE A 211 -7.37 -1.07 -22.83
N THR A 212 -6.27 -1.64 -23.29
CA THR A 212 -6.24 -2.84 -24.13
C THR A 212 -5.33 -3.90 -23.53
N ILE A 213 -5.81 -5.14 -23.52
CA ILE A 213 -5.07 -6.30 -23.05
C ILE A 213 -4.50 -7.06 -24.23
N TYR A 214 -3.25 -7.46 -24.08
CA TYR A 214 -2.46 -8.22 -25.04
C TYR A 214 -1.96 -9.50 -24.40
N ASP A 215 -1.83 -10.55 -25.21
CA ASP A 215 -1.05 -11.72 -24.81
C ASP A 215 0.46 -11.42 -24.87
N ILE A 216 1.29 -12.38 -24.43
CA ILE A 216 2.75 -12.21 -24.41
C ILE A 216 3.38 -12.06 -25.80
N LEU A 217 2.66 -12.40 -26.87
CA LEU A 217 3.09 -12.22 -28.26
C LEU A 217 2.68 -10.85 -28.82
N GLY A 218 2.02 -10.01 -28.01
CA GLY A 218 1.55 -8.69 -28.41
C GLY A 218 0.25 -8.72 -29.22
N LYS A 219 -0.45 -9.86 -29.27
CA LYS A 219 -1.75 -9.95 -29.93
C LYS A 219 -2.83 -9.42 -29.00
N GLU A 220 -3.68 -8.54 -29.53
CA GLU A 220 -4.82 -8.01 -28.81
C GLU A 220 -5.79 -9.13 -28.41
N VAL A 221 -6.09 -9.19 -27.11
CA VAL A 221 -7.04 -10.10 -26.49
C VAL A 221 -8.42 -9.45 -26.40
N ILE A 222 -8.45 -8.24 -25.83
CA ILE A 222 -9.67 -7.44 -25.64
C ILE A 222 -9.30 -5.97 -25.39
N GLN A 223 -10.12 -5.05 -25.90
CA GLN A 223 -10.12 -3.66 -25.47
C GLN A 223 -11.20 -3.49 -24.41
N LEU A 224 -10.79 -3.22 -23.17
CA LEU A 224 -11.72 -3.08 -22.04
C LEU A 224 -12.50 -1.77 -22.12
N ILE A 225 -11.86 -0.71 -22.60
CA ILE A 225 -12.45 0.62 -22.71
C ILE A 225 -11.76 1.42 -23.82
N ASN A 226 -12.53 2.28 -24.50
CA ASN A 226 -12.03 3.31 -25.40
C ASN A 226 -13.07 4.43 -25.52
N GLN A 227 -13.08 5.35 -24.56
CA GLN A 227 -14.01 6.47 -24.52
C GLN A 227 -13.48 7.60 -23.63
N GLU A 228 -14.06 8.78 -23.77
CA GLU A 228 -13.87 9.83 -22.78
C GLU A 228 -14.45 9.43 -21.42
N GLN A 229 -13.73 9.81 -20.37
CA GLN A 229 -14.17 9.68 -19.00
C GLN A 229 -13.96 11.00 -18.26
N ASN A 230 -14.89 11.31 -17.35
CA ASN A 230 -14.72 12.41 -16.40
C ASN A 230 -13.55 12.14 -15.45
N TYR A 231 -12.99 13.19 -14.85
CA TYR A 231 -11.97 13.11 -13.82
C TYR A 231 -12.38 12.22 -12.62
N GLY A 232 -11.41 11.86 -11.79
CA GLY A 232 -11.57 11.07 -10.57
C GLY A 232 -10.84 9.73 -10.60
N TYR A 233 -10.83 9.06 -9.45
CA TYR A 233 -10.31 7.70 -9.29
C TYR A 233 -11.21 6.71 -10.03
N LYS A 234 -10.66 5.92 -10.94
CA LYS A 234 -11.39 4.97 -11.78
C LYS A 234 -10.87 3.56 -11.59
N LYS A 235 -11.72 2.61 -11.96
CA LYS A 235 -11.36 1.20 -12.04
C LYS A 235 -12.09 0.49 -13.16
N ILE A 236 -11.47 -0.54 -13.70
CA ILE A 236 -12.09 -1.47 -14.64
C ILE A 236 -11.69 -2.90 -14.29
N VAL A 237 -12.63 -3.83 -14.41
CA VAL A 237 -12.40 -5.25 -14.12
C VAL A 237 -12.16 -6.00 -15.41
N TRP A 238 -11.16 -6.89 -15.40
CA TRP A 238 -11.01 -7.90 -16.44
C TRP A 238 -11.28 -9.29 -15.86
N ASN A 239 -12.20 -10.02 -16.48
CA ASN A 239 -12.63 -11.37 -16.06
C ASN A 239 -11.81 -12.49 -16.73
N GLY A 240 -10.63 -12.19 -17.28
CA GLY A 240 -9.85 -13.18 -18.00
C GLY A 240 -10.50 -13.66 -19.31
N GLU A 241 -11.34 -12.84 -19.93
CA GLU A 241 -12.03 -13.17 -21.19
C GLU A 241 -11.44 -12.41 -22.39
N ASN A 242 -11.56 -13.01 -23.58
CA ASN A 242 -11.28 -12.34 -24.85
C ASN A 242 -12.54 -11.64 -25.41
N LYS A 243 -12.38 -10.94 -26.53
CA LYS A 243 -13.48 -10.24 -27.23
C LYS A 243 -14.71 -11.08 -27.60
N ASN A 244 -14.61 -12.42 -27.60
CA ASN A 244 -15.72 -13.33 -27.90
C ASN A 244 -16.40 -13.86 -26.62
N GLY A 245 -16.01 -13.39 -25.43
CA GLY A 245 -16.52 -13.87 -24.14
C GLY A 245 -15.96 -15.22 -23.70
N HIS A 246 -14.90 -15.71 -24.35
CA HIS A 246 -14.24 -16.95 -23.92
C HIS A 246 -13.10 -16.64 -22.97
N VAL A 247 -13.03 -17.41 -21.87
CA VAL A 247 -11.92 -17.36 -20.92
C VAL A 247 -10.62 -17.72 -21.65
N VAL A 248 -9.58 -16.91 -21.42
CA VAL A 248 -8.25 -17.11 -22.01
C VAL A 248 -7.42 -18.09 -21.18
N ALA A 249 -6.38 -18.65 -21.78
CA ALA A 249 -5.52 -19.61 -21.09
C ALA A 249 -4.74 -18.94 -19.94
N PRO A 250 -4.42 -19.65 -18.84
CA PRO A 250 -3.47 -19.17 -17.83
C PRO A 250 -2.15 -18.75 -18.47
N GLY A 251 -1.55 -17.68 -17.98
CA GLY A 251 -0.33 -17.14 -18.56
C GLY A 251 -0.07 -15.67 -18.24
N ILE A 252 0.97 -15.14 -18.89
CA ILE A 252 1.35 -13.73 -18.77
C ILE A 252 0.59 -12.91 -19.82
N TYR A 253 0.02 -11.81 -19.36
CA TYR A 253 -0.67 -10.82 -20.18
C TYR A 253 -0.07 -9.43 -19.93
N LEU A 254 -0.20 -8.55 -20.91
CA LEU A 254 0.15 -7.14 -20.79
C LEU A 254 -1.11 -6.30 -20.95
N TYR A 255 -1.25 -5.22 -20.20
CA TYR A 255 -2.26 -4.21 -20.47
C TYR A 255 -1.57 -2.88 -20.75
N LYS A 256 -1.98 -2.25 -21.84
CA LYS A 256 -1.59 -0.90 -22.20
C LYS A 256 -2.73 0.03 -21.80
N ALA A 257 -2.43 1.05 -21.02
CA ALA A 257 -3.35 2.14 -20.71
C ALA A 257 -2.86 3.42 -21.38
N GLU A 258 -3.76 4.09 -22.09
CA GLU A 258 -3.60 5.44 -22.62
C GLU A 258 -4.60 6.32 -21.85
N LEU A 259 -4.09 7.13 -20.93
CA LEU A 259 -4.84 7.95 -19.98
C LEU A 259 -4.49 9.42 -20.22
N GLY A 260 -5.23 10.11 -21.09
CA GLY A 260 -4.88 11.48 -21.48
C GLY A 260 -3.46 11.54 -22.06
N SER A 261 -2.53 12.18 -21.34
CA SER A 261 -1.11 12.28 -21.74
C SER A 261 -0.23 11.10 -21.31
N LEU A 262 -0.72 10.21 -20.44
CA LEU A 262 0.05 9.08 -19.93
C LEU A 262 -0.16 7.84 -20.81
N ILE A 263 0.94 7.18 -21.19
CA ILE A 263 0.91 5.87 -21.83
C ILE A 263 1.79 4.93 -21.01
N GLU A 264 1.17 3.91 -20.41
CA GLU A 264 1.87 2.91 -19.61
C GLU A 264 1.48 1.49 -20.00
N ILE A 265 2.42 0.56 -19.79
CA ILE A 265 2.22 -0.86 -19.98
C ILE A 265 2.61 -1.57 -18.69
N LYS A 266 1.74 -2.47 -18.22
CA LYS A 266 2.00 -3.28 -17.04
C LYS A 266 1.69 -4.75 -17.32
N LYS A 267 2.33 -5.63 -16.54
CA LYS A 267 2.29 -7.09 -16.69
C LYS A 267 1.30 -7.70 -15.68
N MET A 268 0.51 -8.67 -16.11
CA MET A 268 -0.41 -9.44 -15.27
C MET A 268 -0.16 -10.93 -15.42
N ILE A 269 -0.49 -11.70 -14.39
CA ILE A 269 -0.37 -13.16 -14.40
C ILE A 269 -1.75 -13.76 -14.06
N LEU A 270 -2.35 -14.44 -15.05
CA LEU A 270 -3.57 -15.23 -14.88
C LEU A 270 -3.21 -16.67 -14.50
N LEU A 271 -3.78 -17.14 -13.40
CA LEU A 271 -3.70 -18.50 -12.89
C LEU A 271 -4.98 -19.29 -13.22
N LYS A 272 -5.05 -20.52 -12.71
CA LYS A 272 -6.17 -21.43 -12.84
C LYS A 272 -6.78 -21.73 -11.46
#